data_AF-A0A6V7HN89-F1
#
_entry.id   AF-A0A6V7HN89-F1
#
_cell.length_a   1.000
_cell.length_b   1.000
_cell.length_c   1.000
_cell.angle_alpha   90.00
_cell.angle_beta   90.00
_cell.angle_gamma   90.00
#
_symmetry.space_group_name_H-M   'P 1'
#
loop_
_entity.id
_entity.type
_entity.pdbx_description
1 polymer ?
#
loop_
_entity_poly.entity_id
_entity_poly.type
_entity_poly.pdbx_seq_one_letter_code
_entity_poly.pdbx_strand_id
1 'polypeptide(L)' 'MSYADIFFAAVHDSLANACNVDITENRPNLKHIKDTVFNIPNIKKWIEKRPKVEF' A
#
# COMPACT_ATOMS: atom_id res chain seq x y z
N MET A 1 10.71 2.12 10.52
CA MET A 1 10.33 2.01 9.11
C MET A 1 11.58 1.69 8.31
N SER A 2 11.50 0.70 7.43
CA SER A 2 12.57 0.19 6.58
C SER A 2 12.09 0.10 5.13
N TYR A 3 12.98 -0.28 4.22
CA TYR A 3 12.60 -0.55 2.83
C TYR A 3 11.51 -1.62 2.71
N ALA A 4 11.47 -2.61 3.62
CA ALA A 4 10.47 -3.66 3.61
C ALA A 4 9.03 -3.11 3.76
N ASP A 5 8.86 -2.05 4.56
CA ASP A 5 7.55 -1.41 4.74
C ASP A 5 7.09 -0.72 3.45
N ILE A 6 8.01 -0.04 2.76
CA ILE A 6 7.75 0.64 1.48
C ILE A 6 7.40 -0.39 0.41
N PHE A 7 8.19 -1.47 0.32
CA PHE A 7 7.96 -2.55 -0.63
C PHE A 7 6.60 -3.21 -0.41
N PHE A 8 6.27 -3.55 0.85
CA PHE A 8 4.96 -4.12 1.21
C PHE A 8 3.80 -3.21 0.78
N ALA A 9 3.86 -1.92 1.10
CA ALA A 9 2.81 -0.97 0.74
C ALA A 9 2.70 -0.78 -0.78
N ALA A 10 3.80 -0.89 -1.53
CA ALA A 10 3.80 -0.78 -2.99
C ALA A 10 3.16 -1.99 -3.68
N VAL A 11 3.42 -3.21 -3.19
CA VAL A 11 2.85 -4.46 -3.78
C VAL A 11 1.45 -4.78 -3.26
N HIS A 12 0.99 -4.10 -2.20
CA HIS A 12 -0.32 -4.29 -1.60
C HIS A 12 -1.45 -4.33 -2.62
N ASP A 13 -1.52 -3.33 -3.51
CA ASP A 13 -2.63 -3.20 -4.47
C ASP A 13 -2.64 -4.37 -5.46
N SER A 14 -1.48 -4.82 -5.93
CA SER A 14 -1.35 -5.97 -6.82
C SER A 14 -1.73 -7.29 -6.14
N LEU A 15 -1.34 -7.48 -4.88
CA LEU A 15 -1.72 -8.66 -4.11
C LEU A 15 -3.22 -8.66 -3.78
N ALA A 16 -3.77 -7.51 -3.42
CA ALA A 16 -5.20 -7.38 -3.14
C ALA A 16 -6.05 -7.71 -4.36
N ASN A 17 -5.63 -7.25 -5.54
CA ASN A 17 -6.24 -7.65 -6.80
C ASN A 17 -6.08 -9.16 -7.07
N ALA A 18 -4.85 -9.68 -7.04
CA ALA A 18 -4.59 -11.09 -7.35
C ALA A 18 -5.37 -12.06 -6.43
N CYS A 19 -5.57 -11.68 -5.17
CA CYS A 19 -6.32 -12.46 -4.20
C CYS A 19 -7.81 -12.10 -4.12
N ASN A 20 -8.27 -11.07 -4.84
CA ASN A 20 -9.63 -10.50 -4.75
C ASN A 20 -10.08 -10.20 -3.31
N VAL A 21 -9.14 -9.74 -2.45
CA VAL A 21 -9.39 -9.44 -1.03
C VAL A 21 -8.43 -8.37 -0.54
N ASP A 22 -8.87 -7.51 0.37
CA ASP A 22 -7.93 -6.64 1.09
C ASP A 22 -7.02 -7.51 1.99
N ILE A 23 -5.76 -7.67 1.59
CA ILE A 23 -4.78 -8.48 2.32
C ILE A 23 -4.44 -7.91 3.72
N THR A 24 -4.85 -6.67 4.00
CA THR A 24 -4.75 -6.02 5.32
C THR A 24 -6.03 -6.13 6.15
N GLU A 25 -7.10 -6.72 5.60
CA GLU A 25 -8.33 -6.98 6.33
C GLU A 25 -8.04 -7.87 7.56
N ASN A 26 -8.63 -7.51 8.70
CA ASN A 26 -8.43 -8.16 10.00
C ASN A 26 -6.97 -8.23 10.49
N ARG A 27 -6.07 -7.43 9.90
CA ARG A 27 -4.63 -7.40 10.23
C ARG A 27 -4.22 -5.95 10.54
N PRO A 28 -4.59 -5.39 11.71
CA PRO A 28 -4.44 -3.97 12.01
C PRO A 28 -2.99 -3.47 11.93
N ASN A 29 -2.01 -4.31 12.29
CA ASN A 29 -0.59 -3.95 12.18
C ASN A 29 -0.13 -3.81 10.71
N LEU A 30 -0.60 -4.67 9.80
CA LEU A 30 -0.28 -4.55 8.38
C LEU A 30 -0.96 -3.33 7.76
N LYS A 31 -2.22 -3.08 8.15
CA LYS A 31 -2.93 -1.86 7.76
C LYS A 31 -2.19 -0.60 8.22
N HIS A 32 -1.73 -0.58 9.46
CA HIS A 32 -0.94 0.52 10.00
C HIS A 32 0.36 0.77 9.21
N ILE A 33 1.07 -0.29 8.79
CA ILE A 33 2.28 -0.16 7.95
C ILE A 33 1.93 0.50 6.61
N LYS A 34 0.89 -0.01 5.92
CA LYS A 34 0.41 0.58 4.65
C LYS A 34 0.05 2.05 4.80
N ASP A 35 -0.77 2.37 5.80
CA ASP A 35 -1.25 3.73 6.04
C ASP A 35 -0.10 4.67 6.42
N THR A 36 0.87 4.20 7.19
CA THR A 36 2.08 4.97 7.54
C THR A 36 2.86 5.34 6.29
N VAL A 37 3.11 4.38 5.39
CA VAL A 37 3.85 4.62 4.14
C VAL A 37 3.08 5.54 3.21
N PHE A 38 1.77 5.34 3.05
CA PHE A 38 0.93 6.16 2.16
C PHE A 38 0.79 7.61 2.63
N ASN A 39 0.99 7.87 3.93
CA ASN A 39 0.98 9.23 4.49
C ASN A 39 2.33 9.96 4.38
N ILE A 40 3.40 9.31 3.91
CA ILE A 40 4.68 10.00 3.67
C ILE A 40 4.47 11.06 2.57
N PRO A 41 4.82 12.36 2.79
CA PRO A 41 4.44 13.43 1.88
C PRO A 41 4.81 13.20 0.41
N ASN A 42 6.02 12.69 0.14
CA ASN A 42 6.48 12.42 -1.22
C ASN A 42 5.80 11.18 -1.84
N ILE A 43 5.47 10.18 -1.03
CA ILE A 43 4.72 8.99 -1.49
C ILE A 43 3.27 9.35 -1.76
N LYS A 44 2.64 10.13 -0.88
CA LYS A 44 1.28 10.63 -1.07
C LYS A 44 1.16 11.42 -2.39
N LYS A 45 2.07 12.37 -2.61
CA LYS A 45 2.16 13.12 -3.88
C LYS A 45 2.36 12.20 -5.09
N TRP A 46 3.18 11.16 -4.95
CA TRP A 46 3.37 10.17 -6.01
C TRP A 46 2.09 9.35 -6.28
N ILE A 47 1.39 8.89 -5.24
CA ILE A 47 0.13 8.14 -5.36
C ILE A 47 -0.96 8.99 -6.02
N GLU A 48 -1.01 10.30 -5.73
CA GLU A 48 -1.92 11.25 -6.38
C GLU A 48 -1.60 11.42 -7.87
N LYS A 49 -0.32 11.40 -8.26
CA LYS A 49 0.13 11.60 -9.65
C LYS A 49 0.17 10.33 -10.51
N ARG A 50 0.42 9.15 -9.92
CA ARG A 50 0.60 7.90 -10.67
C ARG A 50 -0.69 7.52 -11.43
N PRO A 51 -0.59 6.86 -12.61
CA PRO A 51 -1.75 6.32 -13.31
C PRO A 51 -2.60 5.46 -12.37
N LYS A 52 -3.93 5.68 -12.40
CA LYS A 52 -4.88 4.84 -11.68
C LYS A 52 -5.21 3.65 -12.57
N VAL A 53 -4.55 2.54 -12.30
CA VAL A 53 -4.89 1.25 -12.91
C VAL A 53 -5.69 0.45 -11.91
N GLU A 54 -6.79 -0.13 -12.37
CA GLU A 54 -7.33 -1.34 -11.75
C GLU A 54 -6.35 -2.43 -12.16
N PHE A 55 -5.44 -2.80 -11.24
CA PHE A 55 -4.77 -4.08 -11.41
C PHE A 55 -5.83 -5.16 -11.38
#